data_AF-A0AAE4SDI8-F1
#
_entry.id   AF-A0AAE4SDI8-F1
#
_cell.length_a   1.000
_cell.length_b   1.000
_cell.length_c   1.000
_cell.angle_alpha   90.00
_cell.angle_beta   90.00
_cell.angle_gamma   90.00
#
_symmetry.space_group_name_H-M   'P 1'
#
loop_
_entity.id
_entity.type
_entity.pdbx_description
1 polymer ?
#
loop_
_entity_poly.entity_id
_entity_poly.type
_entity_poly.pdbx_seq_one_letter_code
_entity_poly.pdbx_strand_id
1 'polypeptide(L)'
;MTAENHISSIKQNYETYNVAKLQILSAVFQLNDLDIEATSITVQQVTLLSMSGICHFVNRYVKSKLLVKKVIKKKSGLSPKSIYYYEITDAGKD
;
A
#
# COMPACT_ATOMS: atom_id res chain seq x y z
N MET A 1 14.53 -33.34 -3.53
CA MET A 1 14.12 -32.12 -2.80
C MET A 1 13.69 -32.58 -1.42
N THR A 2 14.45 -32.26 -0.36
CA THR A 2 14.16 -32.73 1.02
C THR A 2 13.03 -31.91 1.66
N ALA A 3 12.34 -32.47 2.65
CA ALA A 3 11.28 -31.77 3.39
C ALA A 3 11.77 -30.44 4.01
N GLU A 4 13.03 -30.39 4.44
CA GLU A 4 13.69 -29.18 4.95
C GLU A 4 13.80 -28.07 3.90
N ASN A 5 14.09 -28.40 2.64
CA ASN A 5 14.14 -27.43 1.55
C ASN A 5 12.75 -26.85 1.23
N HIS A 6 11.69 -27.64 1.42
CA HIS A 6 10.31 -27.19 1.23
C HIS A 6 9.82 -26.28 2.37
N ILE A 7 10.22 -26.55 3.62
CA ILE A 7 9.89 -25.68 4.76
C ILE A 7 10.64 -24.34 4.68
N SER A 8 11.92 -24.38 4.28
CA SER A 8 12.75 -23.17 4.13
C SER A 8 12.18 -22.20 3.09
N SER A 9 11.70 -22.70 1.95
CA SER A 9 11.11 -21.86 0.89
C SER A 9 9.76 -21.25 1.31
N ILE A 10 8.93 -21.97 2.06
CA ILE A 10 7.68 -21.44 2.62
C ILE A 10 7.98 -20.29 3.59
N LYS A 11 8.99 -20.45 4.45
CA LYS A 11 9.39 -19.41 5.41
C LYS A 11 9.87 -18.14 4.70
N GLN A 12 10.75 -18.27 3.70
CA GLN A 12 11.23 -17.12 2.91
C GLN A 12 10.11 -16.39 2.17
N ASN A 13 9.16 -17.13 1.58
CA ASN A 13 7.99 -16.53 0.92
C ASN A 13 7.09 -15.77 1.90
N TYR A 14 6.90 -16.30 3.10
CA TYR A 14 6.12 -15.66 4.17
C TYR A 14 6.79 -14.38 4.69
N GLU A 15 8.11 -14.41 4.89
CA GLU A 15 8.89 -13.24 5.27
C GLU A 15 8.84 -12.16 4.18
N THR A 16 9.03 -12.54 2.91
CA THR A 16 8.92 -11.64 1.77
C THR A 16 7.53 -11.00 1.67
N TYR A 17 6.46 -11.77 1.90
CA TYR A 17 5.09 -11.26 1.97
C TYR A 17 4.90 -10.23 3.09
N ASN A 18 5.42 -10.50 4.29
CA ASN A 18 5.31 -9.59 5.43
C ASN A 18 6.11 -8.29 5.21
N VAL A 19 7.27 -8.37 4.54
CA VAL A 19 8.04 -7.17 4.15
C VAL A 19 7.24 -6.32 3.16
N ALA A 20 6.74 -6.92 2.08
CA ALA A 20 5.94 -6.20 1.08
C ALA A 20 4.67 -5.56 1.68
N LYS A 21 4.05 -6.26 2.62
CA LYS A 21 2.92 -5.77 3.41
C LYS A 21 3.31 -4.47 4.14
N LEU A 22 4.35 -4.49 4.97
CA LEU A 22 4.77 -3.33 5.76
C LEU A 22 5.28 -2.16 4.92
N GLN A 23 5.93 -2.43 3.78
CA GLN A 23 6.43 -1.41 2.86
C GLN A 23 5.35 -0.44 2.38
N ILE A 24 4.12 -0.92 2.16
CA ILE A 24 3.02 -0.06 1.71
C ILE A 24 2.56 0.91 2.81
N LEU A 25 2.41 0.43 4.06
CA LEU A 25 2.05 1.31 5.18
C LEU A 25 3.15 2.35 5.43
N SER A 26 4.41 1.91 5.43
CA SER A 26 5.57 2.80 5.56
C SER A 26 5.63 3.84 4.45
N ALA A 27 5.35 3.47 3.20
CA ALA A 27 5.35 4.40 2.07
C ALA A 27 4.24 5.44 2.19
N VAL A 28 3.02 5.04 2.59
CA VAL A 28 1.92 5.99 2.80
C VAL A 28 2.25 6.94 3.95
N PHE A 29 2.81 6.44 5.05
CA PHE A 29 3.27 7.26 6.18
C PHE A 29 4.27 8.33 5.73
N GLN A 30 5.35 7.93 5.05
CA GLN A 30 6.39 8.85 4.57
C GLN A 30 5.85 9.89 3.59
N LEU A 31 4.97 9.49 2.67
CA LEU A 31 4.35 10.42 1.73
C LEU A 31 3.45 11.42 2.46
N ASN A 32 2.68 10.98 3.46
CA ASN A 32 1.84 11.89 4.26
C ASN A 32 2.68 12.85 5.12
N ASP A 33 3.81 12.40 5.69
CA ASP A 33 4.73 13.24 6.48
C ASP A 33 5.43 14.32 5.62
N LEU A 34 5.60 14.05 4.33
CA LEU A 34 6.16 14.98 3.35
C LEU A 34 5.09 15.86 2.65
N ASP A 35 3.83 15.82 3.11
CA ASP A 35 2.69 16.50 2.46
C ASP A 35 2.49 16.11 0.98
N ILE A 36 2.88 14.88 0.59
CA ILE A 36 2.69 14.33 -0.75
C ILE A 36 1.42 13.46 -0.79
N GLU A 37 0.60 13.63 -1.83
CA GLU A 37 -0.57 12.80 -2.07
C GLU A 37 -0.18 11.31 -2.27
N ALA A 38 -0.49 10.46 -1.29
CA ALA A 38 -0.24 9.03 -1.37
C ALA A 38 -1.29 8.32 -2.23
N THR A 39 -1.18 8.46 -3.54
CA THR A 39 -1.96 7.71 -4.54
C THR A 39 -1.36 6.33 -4.77
N SER A 40 -2.11 5.42 -5.43
CA SER A 40 -1.55 4.12 -5.80
C SER A 40 -0.29 4.22 -6.69
N ILE A 41 -0.16 5.31 -7.46
CA ILE A 41 0.98 5.56 -8.34
C ILE A 41 2.21 5.99 -7.52
N THR A 42 2.05 6.94 -6.60
CA THR A 42 3.17 7.42 -5.78
C THR A 42 3.65 6.32 -4.82
N VAL A 43 2.73 5.54 -4.24
CA VAL A 43 3.08 4.35 -3.45
C VAL A 43 3.84 3.31 -4.29
N GLN A 44 3.47 3.11 -5.55
CA GLN A 44 4.22 2.21 -6.44
C GLN A 44 5.64 2.70 -6.70
N GLN A 45 5.83 3.99 -6.92
CA GLN A 45 7.16 4.58 -7.16
C GLN A 45 8.09 4.41 -5.94
N VAL A 46 7.55 4.48 -4.72
CA VAL A 46 8.34 4.31 -3.48
C VAL A 46 8.62 2.83 -3.18
N THR A 47 7.65 1.95 -3.39
CA THR A 47 7.75 0.53 -2.96
C THR A 47 8.28 -0.41 -4.02
N LEU A 48 8.28 -0.01 -5.30
CA LEU A 48 8.56 -0.86 -6.47
C LEU A 48 7.67 -2.11 -6.59
N LEU A 49 6.55 -2.15 -5.84
CA LEU A 49 5.58 -3.24 -5.90
C LEU A 49 4.68 -3.14 -7.13
N SER A 50 4.11 -4.27 -7.54
CA SER A 50 3.12 -4.29 -8.62
C SER A 50 1.83 -3.58 -8.19
N MET A 51 1.13 -2.99 -9.16
CA MET A 51 -0.14 -2.29 -8.91
C MET A 51 -1.21 -3.23 -8.31
N SER A 52 -1.20 -4.51 -8.70
CA SER A 52 -2.11 -5.52 -8.13
C SER A 52 -1.81 -5.79 -6.66
N GLY A 53 -0.53 -5.91 -6.28
CA GLY A 53 -0.11 -6.05 -4.89
C GLY A 53 -0.53 -4.84 -4.05
N ILE A 54 -0.27 -3.63 -4.56
CA ILE A 54 -0.64 -2.37 -3.90
C ILE A 54 -2.16 -2.31 -3.67
N CYS A 55 -2.96 -2.54 -4.71
CA CYS A 55 -4.41 -2.55 -4.59
C CYS A 55 -4.92 -3.59 -3.59
N HIS A 56 -4.32 -4.79 -3.56
CA HIS A 56 -4.69 -5.83 -2.61
C HIS A 56 -4.47 -5.39 -1.16
N PHE A 57 -3.26 -4.91 -0.84
CA PHE A 57 -2.89 -4.54 0.52
C PHE A 57 -3.57 -3.25 0.98
N VAL A 58 -3.66 -2.23 0.13
CA VAL A 58 -4.36 -0.98 0.47
C VAL A 58 -5.82 -1.25 0.81
N ASN A 59 -6.53 -2.07 0.02
CA ASN A 59 -7.90 -2.44 0.34
C ASN A 59 -8.01 -3.16 1.69
N ARG A 60 -7.04 -4.02 2.02
CA ARG A 60 -6.99 -4.69 3.32
C ARG A 60 -6.77 -3.71 4.47
N TYR A 61 -5.91 -2.72 4.29
CA TYR A 61 -5.63 -1.69 5.30
C TYR A 61 -6.80 -0.73 5.50
N VAL A 62 -7.48 -0.34 4.43
CA VAL A 62 -8.71 0.45 4.53
C VAL A 62 -9.79 -0.32 5.29
N LYS A 63 -9.99 -1.61 4.97
CA LYS A 63 -10.92 -2.46 5.73
C LYS A 63 -10.53 -2.61 7.21
N SER A 64 -9.23 -2.65 7.49
CA SER A 64 -8.69 -2.75 8.85
C SER A 64 -8.58 -1.38 9.55
N LYS A 65 -9.06 -0.30 8.93
CA LYS A 65 -9.00 1.08 9.43
C LYS A 65 -7.58 1.60 9.72
N LEU A 66 -6.55 1.03 9.09
CA LEU A 66 -5.17 1.52 9.18
C LEU A 66 -4.92 2.67 8.20
N LEU A 67 -5.64 2.67 7.07
CA LEU A 67 -5.64 3.73 6.06
C LEU A 67 -7.06 4.25 5.85
N VAL A 68 -7.18 5.53 5.49
CA VAL A 68 -8.41 6.15 4.99
C VAL A 68 -8.25 6.46 3.52
N LYS A 69 -9.23 6.07 2.70
CA LYS A 69 -9.28 6.41 1.28
C LYS A 69 -10.05 7.70 1.08
N LYS A 70 -9.40 8.74 0.55
CA LYS A 70 -9.99 10.04 0.22
C LYS A 70 -10.05 10.26 -1.29
N VAL A 71 -10.91 11.18 -1.72
CA VAL A 71 -11.15 11.50 -3.14
C VAL A 71 -10.74 12.94 -3.41
N ILE A 72 -9.91 13.13 -4.44
CA ILE A 72 -9.70 14.45 -5.03
C ILE A 72 -10.68 14.58 -6.19
N LYS A 73 -11.65 15.49 -6.05
CA LYS A 73 -12.45 15.94 -7.20
C LYS A 73 -11.62 16.94 -7.99
N LYS A 74 -10.91 16.50 -9.03
CA LYS A 74 -10.34 17.43 -10.01
C LYS A 74 -11.46 17.95 -10.91
N LYS A 75 -11.68 19.27 -10.91
CA LYS A 75 -12.55 19.96 -11.87
C LYS A 75 -11.83 20.02 -13.22
N SER A 76 -11.97 18.99 -14.03
CA SER A 76 -11.46 18.98 -15.40
C SER A 76 -12.60 18.64 -16.36
N GLY A 77 -12.82 19.50 -17.36
CA GLY A 77 -14.01 19.52 -18.24
C GLY A 77 -14.19 18.30 -19.15
N LEU A 78 -13.42 17.23 -18.99
CA LEU A 78 -13.50 15.99 -19.75
C LEU A 78 -13.51 14.81 -18.76
N SER A 79 -14.70 14.43 -18.32
CA SER A 79 -15.02 13.33 -17.39
C SER A 79 -14.38 13.42 -15.98
N PRO A 80 -15.17 13.33 -14.89
CA PRO A 80 -14.61 13.33 -13.53
C PRO A 80 -13.88 12.00 -13.26
N LYS A 81 -12.60 11.93 -13.60
CA LYS A 81 -11.74 10.83 -13.16
C LYS A 81 -11.44 11.07 -11.67
N SER A 82 -12.11 10.31 -10.80
CA SER A 82 -11.89 10.37 -9.36
C SER A 82 -10.50 9.81 -9.05
N ILE A 83 -9.59 10.67 -8.60
CA ILE A 83 -8.26 10.25 -8.13
C ILE A 83 -8.40 9.99 -6.62
N TYR A 84 -7.97 8.82 -6.20
CA TYR A 84 -7.95 8.43 -4.79
C TYR A 84 -6.55 8.59 -4.22
N TYR A 85 -6.48 9.12 -3.00
CA TYR A 85 -5.28 9.13 -2.18
C TYR A 85 -5.58 8.48 -0.83
N TYR A 86 -4.53 8.05 -0.15
CA TYR A 86 -4.59 7.35 1.11
C TYR A 86 -3.98 8.22 2.20
N GLU A 87 -4.63 8.25 3.35
CA GLU A 87 -4.07 8.82 4.57
C GLU A 87 -3.89 7.73 5.60
N ILE A 88 -2.76 7.76 6.29
CA ILE A 88 -2.51 6.89 7.43
C ILE A 88 -3.29 7.38 8.65
N THR A 89 -3.98 6.45 9.30
CA THR A 89 -4.66 6.71 10.58
C THR A 89 -3.67 6.63 11.73
N ASP A 90 -4.05 7.11 12.92
CA ASP A 90 -3.20 6.94 14.11
C ASP A 90 -2.95 5.47 14.43
N ALA A 91 -3.96 4.61 14.30
CA ALA A 91 -3.80 3.15 14.44
C ALA A 91 -2.91 2.51 13.37
N GLY A 92 -2.69 3.19 12.23
CA GLY A 92 -1.74 2.74 11.20
C GLY A 92 -0.32 3.25 11.43
N LYS A 93 -0.15 4.32 12.21
CA LYS A 93 1.16 4.84 12.63
C LYS A 93 1.75 4.00 13.76
N ASP A 94 0.89 3.59 14.70
CA ASP A 94 1.20 2.66 15.79
C ASP A 94 1.63 1.28 15.27
#